data_AF-A0A1B7W7X8-F1
#
_entry.id   AF-A0A1B7W7X8-F1
#
_cell.length_a   1.000
_cell.length_b   1.000
_cell.length_c   1.000
_cell.angle_alpha   90.00
_cell.angle_beta   90.00
_cell.angle_gamma   90.00
#
_symmetry.space_group_name_H-M   'P 1'
#
loop_
_entity.id
_entity.type
_entity.pdbx_description
1 polymer ?
#
loop_
_entity_poly.entity_id
_entity_poly.type
_entity_poly.pdbx_seq_one_letter_code
_entity_poly.pdbx_strand_id
1 'polypeptide(L)'
;FAAEFKIKFIRLPSEELTKNLKVDRRNLLTKIIWSIVFGQLRNYGEGLLKAHHINFADRVYGLLQTGDMSEEYLLSLIPQIEAKLVEIYAHPALVNTDTNNGGEIELKALLSHKVRELLTVKGFELSNCAKVIHS
;
A
#
# COMPACT_ATOMS: atom_id res chain seq x y z
N PHE A 1 -24.07 -5.47 3.87
CA PHE A 1 -23.08 -4.44 3.47
C PHE A 1 -22.39 -4.73 2.15
N ALA A 2 -21.29 -5.49 2.02
CA ALA A 2 -20.57 -5.56 0.73
C ALA A 2 -21.42 -6.05 -0.47
N ALA A 3 -22.24 -7.10 -0.27
CA ALA A 3 -23.14 -7.61 -1.30
C ALA A 3 -24.27 -6.63 -1.68
N GLU A 4 -24.71 -5.81 -0.72
CA GLU A 4 -25.79 -4.83 -0.88
C GLU A 4 -25.35 -3.65 -1.75
N PHE A 5 -24.09 -3.23 -1.62
CA PHE A 5 -23.49 -2.16 -2.41
C PHE A 5 -22.75 -2.66 -3.66
N LYS A 6 -22.85 -3.96 -4.00
CA LYS A 6 -22.13 -4.60 -5.12
C LYS A 6 -20.62 -4.31 -5.10
N ILE A 7 -20.02 -4.29 -3.91
CA ILE A 7 -18.59 -4.05 -3.74
C ILE A 7 -17.83 -5.27 -4.26
N LYS A 8 -17.00 -5.06 -5.27
CA LYS A 8 -16.19 -6.10 -5.92
C LYS A 8 -14.72 -6.03 -5.57
N PHE A 9 -14.28 -4.96 -4.90
CA PHE A 9 -12.91 -4.80 -4.43
C PHE A 9 -12.90 -4.25 -3.01
N ILE A 10 -12.18 -4.90 -2.11
CA ILE A 10 -11.98 -4.45 -0.73
C ILE A 10 -10.49 -4.42 -0.45
N ARG A 11 -10.00 -3.32 0.12
CA ARG A 11 -8.64 -3.25 0.64
C ARG A 11 -8.49 -4.20 1.82
N LEU A 12 -7.56 -5.14 1.70
CA LEU A 12 -7.14 -5.99 2.81
C LEU A 12 -5.75 -5.54 3.27
N PRO A 13 -5.59 -4.96 4.47
CA PRO A 13 -4.30 -4.51 4.96
C PRO A 13 -3.25 -5.61 4.93
N SER A 14 -2.18 -5.42 4.15
CA SER A 14 -1.03 -6.31 4.23
C SER A 14 0.25 -5.66 3.75
N GLU A 15 1.05 -5.26 4.74
CA GLU A 15 2.42 -4.83 4.55
C GLU A 15 3.41 -5.95 4.87
N GLU A 16 4.45 -6.06 4.05
CA GLU A 16 5.62 -6.88 4.37
C GLU A 16 6.50 -6.12 5.36
N LEU A 17 6.46 -6.53 6.63
CA LEU A 17 7.24 -5.91 7.70
C LEU A 17 8.76 -5.93 7.42
N THR A 18 9.23 -6.91 6.65
CA THR A 18 10.65 -7.19 6.38
C THR A 18 11.34 -6.14 5.50
N LYS A 19 10.62 -5.36 4.68
CA LYS A 19 11.20 -4.32 3.80
C LYS A 19 11.28 -2.95 4.47
N ASN A 20 10.51 -2.75 5.55
CA ASN A 20 10.52 -1.55 6.40
C ASN A 20 11.67 -1.55 7.46
N LEU A 21 12.42 -2.66 7.55
CA LEU A 21 13.46 -2.87 8.57
C LEU A 21 14.87 -2.40 8.18
N LYS A 22 15.12 -2.03 6.92
CA LYS A 22 16.46 -1.56 6.49
C LYS A 22 16.76 -0.11 6.84
N VAL A 23 15.77 0.65 7.34
CA VAL A 23 15.87 2.11 7.52
C VAL A 23 15.91 2.54 9.00
N ASP A 24 15.24 1.84 9.93
CA ASP A 24 15.32 2.17 11.37
C ASP A 24 15.08 0.97 12.30
N ARG A 25 16.05 0.73 13.21
CA ARG A 25 16.03 -0.34 14.24
C ARG A 25 15.25 0.04 15.51
N ARG A 26 14.78 1.29 15.62
CA ARG A 26 13.90 1.68 16.73
C ARG A 26 12.50 1.08 16.50
N ASN A 27 11.84 0.64 17.58
CA ASN A 27 10.48 0.06 17.58
C ASN A 27 10.30 -1.32 16.89
N LEU A 28 11.36 -2.13 16.77
CA LEU A 28 11.32 -3.48 16.16
C LEU A 28 10.25 -4.40 16.79
N LEU A 29 10.12 -4.41 18.11
CA LEU A 29 9.14 -5.26 18.80
C LEU A 29 7.70 -4.88 18.44
N THR A 30 7.40 -3.57 18.43
CA THR A 30 6.09 -3.04 18.04
C THR A 30 5.77 -3.40 16.59
N LYS A 31 6.75 -3.30 15.69
CA LYS A 31 6.60 -3.71 14.29
C LYS A 31 6.29 -5.22 14.20
N ILE A 32 6.99 -6.08 14.94
CA ILE A 32 6.72 -7.53 14.95
C ILE A 32 5.30 -7.84 15.41
N ILE A 33 4.83 -7.21 16.48
CA ILE A 33 3.46 -7.38 16.99
C ILE A 33 2.44 -7.00 15.90
N TRP A 34 2.62 -5.85 15.25
CA TRP A 34 1.74 -5.44 14.16
C TRP A 34 1.78 -6.41 12.98
N SER A 35 2.94 -6.97 12.62
CA SER A 35 3.05 -7.99 11.58
C SER A 35 2.19 -9.23 11.87
N ILE A 36 2.16 -9.66 13.13
CA ILE A 36 1.40 -10.84 13.55
C ILE A 36 -0.10 -10.53 13.47
N VAL A 37 -0.51 -9.38 14.03
CA VAL A 37 -1.92 -8.94 14.01
C VAL A 37 -2.43 -8.78 12.58
N PHE A 38 -1.70 -8.06 11.73
CA PHE A 38 -2.07 -7.88 10.33
C PHE A 38 -2.01 -9.19 9.53
N GLY A 39 -1.08 -10.10 9.84
CA GLY A 39 -1.03 -11.42 9.23
C GLY A 39 -2.26 -12.28 9.56
N GLN A 40 -2.69 -12.29 10.82
CA GLN A 40 -3.89 -13.01 11.24
C GLN A 40 -5.17 -12.41 10.64
N LEU A 41 -5.29 -11.08 10.66
CA LEU A 41 -6.42 -10.37 10.03
C LEU A 41 -6.48 -10.63 8.52
N ARG A 42 -5.32 -10.65 7.86
CA ARG A 42 -5.22 -11.01 6.45
C ARG A 42 -5.71 -12.42 6.21
N ASN A 43 -5.20 -13.43 6.92
CA ASN A 43 -5.58 -14.82 6.67
C ASN A 43 -7.09 -15.05 6.84
N TYR A 44 -7.68 -14.43 7.87
CA TYR A 44 -9.13 -14.48 8.08
C TYR A 44 -9.89 -13.73 6.96
N GLY A 45 -9.48 -12.51 6.65
CA GLY A 45 -10.10 -11.67 5.62
C GLY A 45 -10.00 -12.27 4.22
N GLU A 46 -8.87 -12.85 3.85
CA GLU A 46 -8.70 -13.53 2.56
C GLU A 46 -9.69 -14.66 2.37
N GLY A 47 -9.89 -15.50 3.40
CA GLY A 47 -10.84 -16.61 3.33
C GLY A 47 -12.26 -16.11 3.09
N LEU A 48 -12.66 -15.06 3.82
CA LEU A 48 -13.97 -14.44 3.69
C LEU A 48 -14.16 -13.77 2.31
N LEU A 49 -13.19 -12.98 1.86
CA LEU A 49 -13.26 -12.26 0.59
C LEU A 49 -13.28 -13.22 -0.61
N LYS A 50 -12.44 -14.27 -0.58
CA LYS A 50 -12.45 -15.33 -1.61
C LYS A 50 -13.79 -16.06 -1.64
N ALA A 51 -14.38 -16.39 -0.49
CA ALA A 51 -15.69 -17.04 -0.41
C ALA A 51 -16.82 -16.20 -0.99
N HIS A 52 -16.69 -14.87 -0.99
CA HIS A 52 -17.66 -13.93 -1.55
C HIS A 52 -17.28 -13.40 -2.95
N HIS A 53 -16.24 -13.94 -3.59
CA HIS A 53 -15.73 -13.48 -4.88
C HIS A 53 -15.42 -11.96 -4.92
N ILE A 54 -14.90 -11.43 -3.81
CA ILE A 54 -14.47 -10.04 -3.69
C ILE A 54 -12.95 -10.00 -3.92
N ASN A 55 -12.51 -9.18 -4.87
CA ASN A 55 -11.10 -8.99 -5.17
C ASN A 55 -10.40 -8.11 -4.11
N PHE A 56 -9.10 -8.28 -3.95
CA PHE A 56 -8.26 -7.48 -3.05
C PHE A 56 -6.82 -7.47 -3.56
N ALA A 57 -6.02 -6.49 -3.14
CA ALA A 57 -4.61 -6.41 -3.52
C ALA A 57 -3.77 -7.46 -2.80
N ASP A 58 -2.77 -8.02 -3.49
CA ASP A 58 -1.82 -8.95 -2.90
C ASP A 58 -0.98 -8.28 -1.80
N ARG A 59 -0.68 -6.99 -1.95
CA ARG A 59 0.03 -6.17 -0.95
C ARG A 59 -0.53 -4.75 -0.93
N VAL A 60 -0.51 -4.13 0.25
CA VAL A 60 -0.87 -2.72 0.45
C VAL A 60 0.28 -2.09 1.21
N TYR A 61 0.90 -1.03 0.68
CA TYR A 61 1.98 -0.27 1.33
C TYR A 61 1.50 1.14 1.70
N GLY A 62 2.09 1.76 2.73
CA GLY A 62 1.80 3.14 3.16
C GLY A 62 0.90 3.27 4.40
N LEU A 63 0.44 2.16 4.97
CA LEU A 63 -0.27 2.11 6.25
C LEU A 63 0.63 2.44 7.44
N LEU A 64 1.89 2.00 7.41
CA LEU A 64 2.87 2.32 8.46
C LEU A 64 3.68 3.60 8.19
N GLN A 65 3.57 4.17 6.98
CA GLN A 65 4.33 5.33 6.52
C GLN A 65 3.43 6.53 6.20
N THR A 66 2.30 6.66 6.91
CA THR A 66 1.32 7.74 6.71
C THR A 66 1.97 9.10 6.89
N GLY A 67 1.99 9.91 5.83
CA GLY A 67 2.60 11.24 5.81
C GLY A 67 4.11 11.22 5.52
N ASP A 68 4.70 10.10 5.12
CA ASP A 68 6.13 10.01 4.79
C ASP A 68 6.40 9.11 3.57
N MET A 69 5.43 9.04 2.66
CA MET A 69 5.60 8.42 1.33
C MET A 69 6.44 9.32 0.40
N SER A 70 7.69 9.55 0.77
CA SER A 70 8.67 10.36 0.03
C SER A 70 9.11 9.70 -1.29
N GLU A 71 9.74 10.50 -2.18
CA GLU A 71 10.32 10.00 -3.43
C GLU A 71 11.38 8.94 -3.12
N GLU A 72 12.24 9.20 -2.12
CA GLU A 72 13.29 8.31 -1.67
C GLU A 72 12.73 6.97 -1.17
N TYR A 73 11.65 7.02 -0.38
CA TYR A 73 10.96 5.82 0.09
C TYR A 73 10.43 4.99 -1.09
N LEU A 74 9.70 5.61 -2.02
CA LEU A 74 9.13 4.93 -3.18
C LEU A 74 10.21 4.33 -4.09
N LEU A 75 11.28 5.07 -4.37
CA LEU A 75 12.41 4.58 -5.16
C LEU A 75 13.10 3.39 -4.50
N SER A 76 13.11 3.32 -3.17
CA SER A 76 13.62 2.17 -2.44
C SER A 76 12.66 0.98 -2.43
N LEU A 77 11.36 1.23 -2.33
CA LEU A 77 10.31 0.22 -2.18
C LEU A 77 10.02 -0.52 -3.50
N ILE A 78 9.74 0.23 -4.57
CA ILE A 78 9.27 -0.30 -5.86
C ILE A 78 10.14 -1.46 -6.40
N PRO A 79 11.48 -1.38 -6.39
CA PRO A 79 12.33 -2.46 -6.90
C PRO A 79 12.24 -3.76 -6.11
N GLN A 80 11.73 -3.70 -4.88
CA GLN A 80 11.61 -4.85 -3.99
C GLN A 80 10.23 -5.50 -4.07
N ILE A 81 9.26 -4.91 -4.78
CA ILE A 81 7.91 -5.47 -4.86
C ILE A 81 7.92 -6.71 -5.76
N GLU A 82 7.47 -7.85 -5.22
CA GLU A 82 7.36 -9.13 -5.94
C GLU A 82 5.91 -9.56 -6.18
N ALA A 83 4.96 -8.83 -5.60
CA ALA A 83 3.53 -9.11 -5.68
C ALA A 83 2.94 -8.62 -7.03
N LYS A 84 1.90 -9.31 -7.52
CA LYS A 84 1.31 -9.04 -8.83
C LYS A 84 0.36 -7.84 -8.81
N LEU A 85 -0.48 -7.76 -7.79
CA LEU A 85 -1.40 -6.65 -7.59
C LEU A 85 -1.07 -5.93 -6.29
N VAL A 86 -0.63 -4.69 -6.39
CA VAL A 86 -0.22 -3.89 -5.24
C VAL A 86 -0.98 -2.59 -5.17
N GLU A 87 -1.35 -2.21 -3.96
CA GLU A 87 -1.85 -0.87 -3.63
C GLU A 87 -0.76 -0.09 -2.88
N ILE A 88 -0.52 1.14 -3.30
CA ILE A 88 0.28 2.11 -2.54
C ILE A 88 -0.69 3.17 -2.03
N TYR A 89 -0.83 3.26 -0.71
CA TYR A 89 -1.69 4.19 -0.02
C TYR A 89 -0.90 5.41 0.43
N ALA A 90 -1.47 6.59 0.21
CA ALA A 90 -0.89 7.87 0.55
C ALA A 90 -2.01 8.88 0.86
N HIS A 91 -1.64 10.00 1.45
CA HIS A 91 -2.44 11.14 1.83
C HIS A 91 -1.88 12.45 1.23
N PRO A 92 -1.73 12.53 -0.11
CA PRO A 92 -1.19 13.72 -0.74
C PRO A 92 -2.06 14.95 -0.44
N ALA A 93 -1.43 16.07 -0.14
CA ALA A 93 -2.09 17.34 0.09
C ALA A 93 -1.28 18.48 -0.56
N LEU A 94 -1.98 19.54 -0.97
CA LEU A 94 -1.33 20.73 -1.52
C LEU A 94 -0.65 21.57 -0.43
N VAL A 95 -1.17 21.51 0.80
CA VAL A 95 -0.68 22.24 1.95
C VAL A 95 -0.74 21.30 3.14
N ASN A 96 0.36 21.22 3.88
CA ASN A 96 0.42 20.46 5.12
C ASN A 96 -0.52 21.04 6.18
N THR A 97 -1.13 20.15 6.98
CA THR A 97 -1.99 20.54 8.10
C THR A 97 -1.51 19.86 9.38
N ASP A 98 -1.96 20.34 10.54
CA ASP A 98 -1.61 19.74 11.84
C ASP A 98 -1.88 18.22 11.90
N THR A 99 -2.87 17.75 11.14
CA THR A 99 -3.27 16.34 11.04
C THR A 99 -2.62 15.60 9.86
N ASN A 100 -1.96 16.31 8.94
CA ASN A 100 -1.27 15.75 7.78
C ASN A 100 -0.03 16.59 7.43
N ASN A 101 1.01 16.43 8.23
CA ASN A 101 2.24 17.24 8.14
C ASN A 101 3.20 16.83 7.00
N GLY A 102 2.84 15.81 6.20
CA GLY A 102 3.68 15.34 5.10
C GLY A 102 2.96 15.19 3.77
N GLY A 103 1.71 15.64 3.65
CA GLY A 103 0.94 15.53 2.42
C GLY A 103 1.60 16.20 1.21
N GLU A 104 2.35 17.29 1.41
CA GLU A 104 3.11 17.94 0.32
C GLU A 104 4.26 17.07 -0.19
N ILE A 105 4.93 16.36 0.72
CA ILE A 105 6.04 15.44 0.38
C ILE A 105 5.50 14.28 -0.44
N GLU A 106 4.39 13.69 0.00
CA GLU A 106 3.75 12.58 -0.70
C GLU A 106 3.23 13.03 -2.07
N LEU A 107 2.62 14.22 -2.16
CA LEU A 107 2.16 14.77 -3.43
C LEU A 107 3.33 14.93 -4.41
N LYS A 108 4.45 15.48 -3.95
CA LYS A 108 5.66 15.63 -4.77
C LYS A 108 6.20 14.27 -5.22
N ALA A 109 6.21 13.27 -4.34
CA ALA A 109 6.67 11.93 -4.65
C ALA A 109 5.79 11.25 -5.71
N LEU A 110 4.46 11.37 -5.59
CA LEU A 110 3.51 10.78 -6.55
C LEU A 110 3.54 11.46 -7.93
N LEU A 111 3.99 12.72 -7.98
CA LEU A 111 4.19 13.46 -9.24
C LEU A 111 5.61 13.32 -9.81
N SER A 112 6.50 12.59 -9.13
CA SER A 112 7.89 12.45 -9.55
C SER A 112 8.02 11.68 -10.87
N HIS A 113 8.81 12.25 -11.79
CA HIS A 113 9.20 11.57 -13.02
C HIS A 113 10.00 10.30 -12.75
N LYS A 114 10.91 10.34 -11.78
CA LYS A 114 11.77 9.19 -11.45
C LYS A 114 10.96 8.01 -10.95
N VAL A 115 9.96 8.28 -10.11
CA VAL A 115 9.04 7.25 -9.59
C VAL A 115 8.24 6.64 -10.75
N ARG A 116 7.73 7.46 -11.66
CA ARG A 116 6.99 6.99 -12.84
C ARG A 116 7.85 6.15 -13.78
N GLU A 117 9.07 6.58 -14.07
CA GLU A 117 10.02 5.81 -14.88
C GLU A 117 10.34 4.49 -14.23
N LEU A 118 10.58 4.48 -12.91
CA LEU A 118 10.91 3.28 -12.18
C LEU A 118 9.78 2.24 -12.23
N LEU A 119 8.52 2.67 -12.07
CA LEU A 119 7.36 1.80 -12.23
C LEU A 119 7.35 1.15 -13.62
N THR A 120 7.54 1.95 -14.68
CA THR A 120 7.60 1.46 -16.06
C THR A 120 8.73 0.46 -16.27
N VAL A 121 9.95 0.78 -15.83
CA VAL A 121 11.14 -0.09 -15.97
C VAL A 121 10.96 -1.41 -15.21
N LYS A 122 10.26 -1.39 -14.08
CA LYS A 122 9.93 -2.58 -13.30
C LYS A 122 8.69 -3.33 -13.80
N GLY A 123 8.08 -2.87 -14.89
CA GLY A 123 6.94 -3.52 -15.53
C GLY A 123 5.62 -3.34 -14.77
N PHE A 124 5.53 -2.36 -13.87
CA PHE A 124 4.27 -2.03 -13.21
C PHE A 124 3.36 -1.24 -14.14
N GLU A 125 2.08 -1.61 -14.16
CA GLU A 125 1.02 -0.86 -14.80
C GLU A 125 0.16 -0.17 -13.73
N LEU A 126 -0.01 1.15 -13.85
CA LEU A 126 -0.91 1.88 -12.97
C LEU A 126 -2.36 1.51 -13.28
N SER A 127 -3.09 1.11 -12.25
CA SER A 127 -4.48 0.66 -12.36
C SER A 127 -5.36 1.29 -11.29
N ASN A 128 -6.67 1.07 -11.40
CA ASN A 128 -7.65 1.45 -10.40
C ASN A 128 -8.55 0.23 -10.09
N CYS A 129 -9.32 0.31 -9.00
CA CYS A 129 -10.16 -0.80 -8.56
C CYS A 129 -11.12 -1.29 -9.66
N ALA A 130 -11.68 -0.38 -10.47
CA ALA A 130 -12.62 -0.75 -11.53
C ALA A 130 -11.93 -1.56 -12.64
N LYS A 131 -10.73 -1.17 -13.05
CA LYS A 131 -9.97 -1.86 -14.11
C LYS A 131 -9.54 -3.26 -13.66
N VAL A 132 -9.11 -3.42 -12.41
CA VAL A 132 -8.71 -4.71 -11.82
C VAL A 132 -9.87 -5.72 -11.73
N ILE A 133 -11.10 -5.24 -11.58
CA ILE A 133 -12.29 -6.11 -11.55
C ILE A 133 -12.59 -6.73 -12.93
N HIS A 134 -12.14 -6.09 -14.02
CA HIS A 134 -12.47 -6.44 -15.40
C HIS A 134 -11.29 -6.99 -16.23
N SER A 135 -10.12 -7.15 -15.61
CA SER A 135 -8.90 -7.72 -16.17
C SER A 135 -8.79 -9.22 -15.88
#